data_AF-A0A838TQP9-F1
#
_entry.id   AF-A0A838TQP9-F1
#
_cell.length_a   1.000
_cell.length_b   1.000
_cell.length_c   1.000
_cell.angle_alpha   90.00
_cell.angle_beta   90.00
_cell.angle_gamma   90.00
#
_symmetry.space_group_name_H-M   'P 1'
#
loop_
_entity.id
_entity.type
_entity.pdbx_description
1 polymer ?
#
loop_
_entity_poly.entity_id
_entity_poly.type
_entity_poly.pdbx_seq_one_letter_code
_entity_poly.pdbx_strand_id
1 'polypeptide(L)' 'MKVSNLCADICEACASECEKYDNEHCKRCAEECRKCAVACQSMAA' A
#
# COMPACT_ATOMS: atom_id res chain seq x y z
N MET A 1 -4.01 -11.59 12.19
CA MET A 1 -3.93 -10.43 13.12
C MET A 1 -4.75 -9.26 12.54
N LYS A 2 -5.71 -8.65 13.27
CA LYS A 2 -6.70 -7.70 12.68
C LYS A 2 -6.11 -6.39 12.16
N VAL A 3 -5.06 -5.87 12.81
CA VAL A 3 -4.43 -4.60 12.44
C VAL A 3 -3.68 -4.72 11.10
N SER A 4 -3.05 -5.87 10.82
CA SER A 4 -2.32 -6.10 9.58
C SER A 4 -3.23 -6.06 8.35
N ASN A 5 -4.45 -6.64 8.44
CA ASN A 5 -5.42 -6.56 7.34
C ASN A 5 -5.85 -5.13 7.03
N LEU A 6 -6.19 -4.35 8.08
CA LEU A 6 -6.57 -2.95 7.90
C LEU A 6 -5.42 -2.14 7.28
N CYS A 7 -4.18 -2.38 7.71
CA CYS A 7 -3.01 -1.72 7.13
C CYS A 7 -2.85 -2.06 5.64
N ALA A 8 -3.03 -3.33 5.26
CA ALA A 8 -2.98 -3.76 3.86
C ALA A 8 -4.02 -3.04 3.00
N ASP A 9 -5.27 -2.95 3.47
CA ASP A 9 -6.36 -2.30 2.74
C ASP A 9 -6.09 -0.79 2.53
N ILE A 10 -5.59 -0.11 3.58
CA ILE A 10 -5.23 1.31 3.50
C ILE A 10 -4.05 1.53 2.53
N CYS A 11 -3.04 0.66 2.58
CA CYS A 11 -1.89 0.76 1.69
C CYS A 11 -2.28 0.54 0.22
N GLU A 12 -3.19 -0.39 -0.07
CA GLU A 12 -3.69 -0.60 -1.45
C GLU A 12 -4.50 0.59 -1.96
N ALA A 13 -5.35 1.17 -1.10
CA ALA A 13 -6.10 2.38 -1.42
C ALA A 13 -5.16 3.58 -1.67
N CYS A 14 -4.12 3.74 -0.84
CA CYS A 14 -3.11 4.78 -0.99
C CYS A 14 -2.32 4.62 -2.31
N ALA A 15 -1.88 3.41 -2.63
CA ALA A 15 -1.17 3.13 -3.88
C ALA A 15 -2.03 3.45 -5.11
N SER A 16 -3.28 2.98 -5.11
CA SER A 16 -4.25 3.20 -6.19
C SER A 16 -4.55 4.69 -6.41
N GLU A 17 -4.60 5.49 -5.34
CA GLU A 17 -4.77 6.94 -5.46
C GLU A 17 -3.50 7.61 -6.00
N CYS A 18 -2.32 7.23 -5.48
CA CYS A 18 -1.04 7.78 -5.92
C CYS A 18 -0.75 7.50 -7.40
N GLU A 19 -1.12 6.32 -7.93
CA GLU A 19 -0.93 5.95 -9.33
C GLU A 19 -1.71 6.84 -10.32
N LYS A 20 -2.73 7.59 -9.86
CA LYS A 20 -3.46 8.56 -10.69
C LYS A 20 -2.63 9.79 -11.04
N TYR A 21 -1.51 10.02 -10.37
CA TYR A 21 -0.69 11.22 -10.53
C TYR A 21 0.67 10.88 -11.14
N ASP A 22 0.97 11.49 -12.29
CA ASP A 22 2.25 11.31 -13.00
C ASP A 22 3.35 12.24 -12.46
N ASN A 23 3.76 12.00 -11.21
CA ASN A 23 4.92 12.66 -10.62
C ASN A 23 5.76 11.67 -9.80
N GLU A 24 7.06 11.95 -9.70
CA GLU A 24 8.04 11.06 -9.04
C GLU A 24 7.68 10.72 -7.59
N HIS A 25 7.13 11.69 -6.85
CA HIS A 25 6.75 11.48 -5.46
C HIS A 25 5.62 10.45 -5.35
N CYS A 26 4.55 10.61 -6.13
CA CYS A 26 3.41 9.71 -6.14
C CYS A 26 3.78 8.32 -6.67
N LYS A 27 4.65 8.21 -7.69
CA LYS A 27 5.17 6.92 -8.18
C LYS A 27 5.89 6.16 -7.07
N ARG A 28 6.81 6.83 -6.36
CA ARG A 28 7.53 6.24 -5.23
C ARG A 28 6.59 5.87 -4.08
N CYS A 29 5.62 6.72 -3.76
CA CYS A 29 4.64 6.43 -2.71
C CYS A 29 3.82 5.17 -3.03
N ALA A 30 3.34 5.03 -4.27
CA ALA A 30 2.60 3.86 -4.71
C ALA A 30 3.43 2.57 -4.62
N GLU A 31 4.69 2.60 -5.06
CA GLU A 31 5.60 1.46 -4.97
C GLU A 31 5.80 0.99 -3.53
N GLU A 32 6.10 1.93 -2.61
CA GLU A 32 6.31 1.60 -1.20
C GLU A 32 5.03 1.14 -0.50
N CYS A 33 3.87 1.71 -0.86
CA CYS A 33 2.59 1.25 -0.34
C CYS A 33 2.25 -0.18 -0.79
N ARG A 34 2.54 -0.55 -2.05
CA ARG A 34 2.37 -1.94 -2.54
C ARG A 34 3.26 -2.91 -1.76
N LYS A 35 4.53 -2.56 -1.52
CA LYS A 35 5.45 -3.38 -0.71
C LYS A 35 4.91 -3.56 0.71
N CYS A 36 4.38 -2.50 1.32
CA CYS A 36 3.78 -2.55 2.66
C CYS A 36 2.53 -3.45 2.69
N ALA A 37 1.64 -3.34 1.70
CA ALA A 37 0.42 -4.16 1.63
C ALA A 37 0.75 -5.66 1.59
N VAL A 38 1.72 -6.07 0.77
CA VAL A 38 2.17 -7.47 0.68
C VAL A 38 2.76 -7.96 1.99
N ALA A 39 3.58 -7.15 2.67
CA ALA A 39 4.14 -7.50 3.97
C ALA A 39 3.04 -7.66 5.03
N CYS A 40 2.07 -6.75 5.06
CA CYS A 40 0.95 -6.77 5.99
C CYS A 40 0.04 -7.99 5.77
N GLN A 41 -0.23 -8.36 4.52
CA GLN A 41 -0.97 -9.59 4.18
C GLN A 41 -0.22 -10.84 4.63
N SER A 42 1.10 -10.88 4.42
CA SER A 42 1.95 -12.00 4.86
C SER A 42 1.96 -12.18 6.38
N MET A 43 1.88 -11.08 7.14
CA MET A 43 1.79 -11.09 8.61
C MET A 43 0.39 -11.41 9.14
N ALA A 44 -0.64 -11.31 8.29
CA ALA A 44 -2.01 -11.58 8.68
C ALA A 44 -2.41 -13.06 8.55
N ALA A 45 -1.66 -13.81 7.73
CA ALA A 45 -1.79 -15.25 7.48
C ALA A 45 -1.44 -16.12 8.70
#